data_AF-A0A6M2D5F3-F1
#
_entry.id   AF-A0A6M2D5F3-F1
#
_cell.length_a   1.000
_cell.length_b   1.000
_cell.length_c   1.000
_cell.angle_alpha   90.00
_cell.angle_beta   90.00
_cell.angle_gamma   90.00
#
_symmetry.space_group_name_H-M   'P 1'
#
loop_
_entity.id
_entity.type
_entity.pdbx_description
1 polymer ?
#
loop_
_entity_poly.entity_id
_entity_poly.type
_entity_poly.pdbx_seq_one_letter_code
_entity_poly.pdbx_strand_id
1 'polypeptide(L)'
;VEQTDTEDVQGLIVRTFTITHNSEPGRTVKQFHKEAWNSDATTPSSCDALLEMMQRAENWQLTAPGRTVVVQCIDGCQKSGLYCASAAICDQIKVEHELDVFHIVRNVRRSHPQFIINLEQYAFCYDLALSFVNTFDSYCNFQ
;
A
#
# COMPACT_ATOMS: atom_id res chain seq x y z
N VAL A 1 -2.09 -25.20 0.77
CA VAL A 1 -1.78 -23.92 0.10
C VAL A 1 -0.97 -24.26 -1.12
N GLU A 2 -1.47 -23.94 -2.30
CA GLU A 2 -0.79 -24.21 -3.56
C GLU A 2 -0.44 -22.87 -4.22
N GLN A 3 0.85 -22.66 -4.52
CA GLN A 3 1.29 -21.51 -5.31
C GLN A 3 1.00 -21.80 -6.78
N THR A 4 0.14 -20.98 -7.38
CA THR A 4 -0.37 -21.21 -8.73
C THR A 4 0.37 -20.39 -9.78
N ASP A 5 0.86 -19.21 -9.41
CA ASP A 5 1.49 -18.28 -10.33
C ASP A 5 2.44 -17.30 -9.62
N THR A 6 3.49 -16.85 -10.32
CA THR A 6 4.46 -15.84 -9.87
C THR A 6 4.84 -14.94 -11.03
N GLU A 7 4.58 -13.64 -10.88
CA GLU A 7 4.94 -12.60 -11.83
C GLU A 7 5.91 -11.62 -11.17
N ASP A 8 6.95 -11.19 -11.88
CA ASP A 8 7.77 -10.04 -11.48
C ASP A 8 7.42 -8.87 -12.39
N VAL A 9 6.95 -7.78 -11.79
CA VAL A 9 6.67 -6.56 -12.52
C VAL A 9 7.37 -5.39 -11.86
N GLN A 10 8.42 -4.88 -12.52
CA GLN A 10 9.21 -3.74 -12.05
C GLN A 10 9.73 -3.92 -10.61
N GLY A 11 10.16 -5.13 -10.25
CA GLY A 11 10.66 -5.49 -8.93
C GLY A 11 9.58 -5.64 -7.86
N LEU A 12 8.29 -5.62 -8.25
CA LEU A 12 7.19 -6.09 -7.43
C LEU A 12 6.89 -7.54 -7.82
N ILE A 13 7.20 -8.45 -6.90
CA ILE A 13 6.90 -9.88 -7.05
C ILE A 13 5.45 -10.10 -6.64
N VAL A 14 4.61 -10.51 -7.59
CA VAL A 14 3.22 -10.86 -7.36
C VAL A 14 3.10 -12.38 -7.34
N ARG A 15 2.61 -12.95 -6.24
CA ARG A 15 2.38 -14.39 -6.10
C ARG A 15 0.90 -14.67 -5.93
N THR A 16 0.38 -15.65 -6.65
CA THR A 16 -1.00 -16.11 -6.51
C THR A 16 -1.01 -17.46 -5.82
N PHE A 17 -1.76 -17.54 -4.72
CA PHE A 17 -1.93 -18.74 -3.92
C PHE A 17 -3.39 -19.17 -3.94
N THR A 18 -3.62 -20.48 -3.99
CA THR A 18 -4.93 -21.08 -3.72
C THR A 18 -4.88 -21.76 -2.36
N ILE A 19 -5.67 -21.26 -1.41
CA ILE A 19 -5.76 -21.74 -0.04
C ILE A 19 -7.07 -22.51 0.13
N THR A 20 -6.97 -23.80 0.41
CA THR A 20 -8.09 -24.67 0.75
C THR A 20 -8.04 -25.02 2.23
N HIS A 21 -9.19 -25.04 2.89
CA HIS A 21 -9.31 -25.45 4.29
C HIS A 21 -10.52 -26.39 4.43
N ASN A 22 -10.31 -27.59 4.99
CA ASN A 22 -11.35 -28.58 5.32
C ASN A 22 -12.44 -28.76 4.25
N SER A 23 -12.04 -28.98 3.00
CA SER A 23 -12.95 -29.23 1.86
C SER A 23 -13.85 -28.06 1.45
N GLU A 24 -13.66 -26.86 2.02
CA GLU A 24 -14.28 -25.63 1.51
C GLU A 24 -13.73 -25.25 0.13
N PRO A 25 -14.52 -24.52 -0.69
CA PRO A 25 -14.02 -23.98 -1.95
C PRO A 25 -12.75 -23.15 -1.71
N GLY A 26 -11.71 -23.43 -2.50
CA GLY A 26 -10.42 -22.78 -2.39
C GLY A 26 -10.53 -21.26 -2.53
N ARG A 27 -9.78 -20.54 -1.71
CA ARG A 27 -9.69 -19.07 -1.75
C ARG A 27 -8.42 -18.68 -2.48
N THR A 28 -8.56 -17.87 -3.51
CA THR A 28 -7.42 -17.25 -4.19
C THR A 28 -6.92 -16.05 -3.38
N VAL A 29 -5.65 -16.06 -3.01
CA VAL A 29 -4.96 -14.98 -2.31
C VAL A 29 -3.83 -14.49 -3.19
N LYS A 30 -3.79 -13.18 -3.45
CA LYS A 30 -2.70 -12.54 -4.16
C LYS A 30 -1.79 -11.82 -3.16
N GLN A 31 -0.51 -12.16 -3.18
CA GLN A 31 0.53 -11.54 -2.37
C GLN A 31 1.32 -10.58 -3.26
N PHE A 32 1.43 -9.33 -2.82
CA PHE A 32 2.28 -8.32 -3.43
C PHE A 32 3.53 -8.15 -2.56
N HIS A 33 4.68 -8.56 -3.09
CA HIS A 33 5.95 -8.56 -2.37
C HIS A 33 6.93 -7.62 -3.07
N LYS A 34 7.30 -6.53 -2.40
CA LYS A 34 8.36 -5.64 -2.87
C LYS A 34 9.64 -5.96 -2.10
N GLU A 35 10.66 -6.47 -2.80
CA GLU A 35 11.97 -6.68 -2.18
C GLU A 35 12.67 -5.32 -2.02
N ALA A 36 13.05 -5.03 -0.77
CA ALA A 36 13.94 -3.95 -0.36
C ALA A 36 13.56 -2.51 -0.79
N TRP A 37 12.85 -1.81 0.09
CA TRP A 37 13.42 -0.53 0.54
C TRP A 37 14.60 -0.92 1.41
N ASN A 38 15.82 -0.47 1.08
CA ASN A 38 17.08 -0.82 1.76
C ASN A 38 16.84 -1.04 3.26
N SER A 39 17.40 -2.09 3.86
CA SER A 39 17.13 -2.45 5.26
C SER A 39 17.31 -1.29 6.23
N ASP A 40 18.23 -0.38 5.91
CA ASP A 40 18.58 0.79 6.73
C ASP A 40 17.75 2.03 6.40
N ALA A 41 17.05 2.05 5.25
CA ALA A 41 16.22 3.16 4.83
C ALA A 41 14.83 3.09 5.50
N THR A 42 14.44 4.20 6.13
CA THR A 42 13.15 4.33 6.79
C THR A 42 12.00 4.62 5.80
N THR A 43 12.35 5.07 4.59
CA THR A 43 11.44 5.43 3.49
C THR A 43 11.81 4.73 2.17
N PRO A 44 10.85 4.56 1.26
CA PRO A 44 11.10 4.11 -0.12
C PRO A 44 11.99 5.10 -0.88
N SER A 45 12.73 4.60 -1.87
CA SER A 45 13.50 5.45 -2.80
C SER A 45 12.62 6.11 -3.87
N SER A 46 11.40 5.62 -4.10
CA SER A 46 10.46 6.14 -5.09
C SER A 46 9.03 6.08 -4.54
N CYS A 47 8.34 7.21 -4.59
CA CYS A 47 6.90 7.30 -4.29
C CYS A 47 6.08 6.53 -5.33
N ASP A 48 6.44 6.67 -6.61
CA ASP A 48 5.71 6.07 -7.73
C ASP A 48 5.66 4.54 -7.62
N ALA A 49 6.77 3.91 -7.22
CA ALA A 49 6.81 2.46 -7.03
C ALA A 49 5.88 1.97 -5.90
N LEU A 50 5.70 2.78 -4.84
CA LEU A 50 4.76 2.48 -3.77
C LEU A 50 3.32 2.70 -4.23
N LEU A 51 3.06 3.81 -4.92
CA LEU A 51 1.74 4.11 -5.49
C LEU A 51 1.28 3.03 -6.48
N GLU A 52 2.17 2.55 -7.35
CA GLU A 52 1.87 1.47 -8.29
C GLU A 52 1.51 0.16 -7.56
N MET A 53 2.27 -0.20 -6.51
CA MET A 53 1.95 -1.35 -5.68
C MET A 53 0.57 -1.21 -5.03
N MET A 54 0.24 -0.03 -4.51
CA MET A 54 -1.05 0.27 -3.90
C MET A 54 -2.19 0.16 -4.91
N GLN A 55 -2.04 0.75 -6.11
CA GLN A 55 -3.03 0.66 -7.18
C GLN A 55 -3.31 -0.79 -7.59
N ARG A 56 -2.26 -1.63 -7.69
CA ARG A 56 -2.44 -3.06 -8.00
C ARG A 56 -3.17 -3.81 -6.89
N ALA A 57 -2.87 -3.50 -5.64
CA ALA A 57 -3.58 -4.08 -4.49
C ALA A 57 -5.05 -3.66 -4.47
N GLU A 58 -5.34 -2.38 -4.73
CA GLU A 58 -6.70 -1.83 -4.84
C GLU A 58 -7.48 -2.48 -5.99
N ASN A 59 -6.88 -2.59 -7.18
CA ASN A 59 -7.49 -3.27 -8.33
C ASN A 59 -7.82 -4.74 -8.03
N TRP A 60 -6.96 -5.44 -7.29
CA TRP A 60 -7.26 -6.80 -6.82
C TRP A 60 -8.38 -6.81 -5.78
N GLN A 61 -8.45 -5.83 -4.90
CA GLN A 61 -9.51 -5.73 -3.90
C GLN A 61 -10.89 -5.51 -4.55
N LEU A 62 -10.97 -4.81 -5.69
CA LEU A 62 -12.20 -4.64 -6.46
C LEU A 62 -12.76 -5.97 -7.00
N THR A 63 -11.91 -6.93 -7.36
CA THR A 63 -12.36 -8.27 -7.81
C THR A 63 -12.74 -9.19 -6.65
N ALA A 64 -12.42 -8.77 -5.42
CA ALA A 64 -12.58 -9.53 -4.19
C ALA A 64 -13.23 -8.69 -3.07
N PRO A 65 -14.45 -8.15 -3.30
CA PRO A 65 -15.08 -7.21 -2.36
C PRO A 65 -15.32 -7.86 -0.99
N GLY A 66 -15.15 -7.06 0.07
CA GLY A 66 -15.37 -7.49 1.45
C GLY A 66 -14.24 -8.30 2.06
N ARG A 67 -13.09 -8.44 1.38
CA ARG A 67 -11.90 -9.12 1.94
C ARG A 67 -10.92 -8.11 2.54
N THR A 68 -10.40 -8.44 3.72
CA THR A 68 -9.39 -7.64 4.42
C THR A 68 -8.03 -7.76 3.74
N VAL A 69 -7.38 -6.63 3.48
CA VAL A 69 -5.99 -6.58 3.03
C VAL A 69 -5.06 -6.75 4.24
N VAL A 70 -4.12 -7.68 4.14
CA VAL A 70 -3.10 -7.90 5.17
C VAL A 70 -1.80 -7.23 4.73
N VAL A 71 -1.34 -6.27 5.52
CA VAL A 71 -0.07 -5.55 5.30
C VAL A 71 0.91 -6.00 6.39
N GLN A 72 2.13 -6.36 5.98
CA GLN A 72 3.17 -6.78 6.91
C GLN A 72 4.54 -6.26 6.49
N CYS A 73 5.39 -6.01 7.47
CA CYS A 73 6.81 -5.75 7.33
C CYS A 73 7.57 -6.49 8.42
N ILE A 74 8.90 -6.33 8.47
CA ILE A 74 9.78 -7.05 9.40
C ILE A 74 9.32 -6.88 10.86
N ASP A 75 9.05 -5.64 11.27
CA ASP A 75 8.60 -5.27 12.62
C ASP A 75 7.08 -5.05 12.72
N GLY A 76 6.35 -5.19 11.60
CA GLY A 76 4.94 -4.86 11.52
C GLY A 76 4.58 -3.38 11.76
N CYS A 77 5.56 -2.48 11.90
CA CYS A 77 5.34 -1.12 12.37
C CYS A 77 5.72 -0.05 11.36
N GLN A 78 7.00 0.06 11.01
CA GLN A 78 7.48 1.22 10.25
C GLN A 78 6.97 1.23 8.80
N LYS A 79 7.35 0.21 8.01
CA LYS A 79 7.03 0.15 6.57
C LYS A 79 5.55 -0.13 6.34
N SER A 80 4.94 -0.96 7.19
CA SER A 80 3.49 -1.21 7.15
C SER A 80 2.71 0.04 7.53
N GLY A 81 3.16 0.80 8.53
CA GLY A 81 2.55 2.06 8.92
C GLY A 81 2.62 3.10 7.82
N LEU A 82 3.74 3.18 7.09
CA LEU A 82 3.89 4.03 5.92
C LEU A 82 2.89 3.64 4.82
N TYR A 83 2.79 2.36 4.47
CA TYR A 83 1.80 1.89 3.51
C TYR A 83 0.36 2.26 3.93
N CYS A 84 -0.01 2.01 5.19
CA CYS A 84 -1.35 2.32 5.69
C CYS A 84 -1.65 3.82 5.70
N ALA A 85 -0.69 4.65 6.07
CA ALA A 85 -0.83 6.10 6.02
C ALA A 85 -0.95 6.60 4.58
N SER A 86 -0.11 6.10 3.66
CA SER A 86 -0.18 6.41 2.24
C SER A 86 -1.53 6.01 1.63
N ALA A 87 -2.08 4.84 1.98
CA ALA A 87 -3.40 4.42 1.53
C ALA A 87 -4.50 5.38 1.98
N ALA A 88 -4.50 5.76 3.26
CA ALA A 88 -5.46 6.74 3.78
C ALA A 88 -5.31 8.13 3.13
N ILE A 89 -4.08 8.55 2.81
CA ILE A 89 -3.81 9.79 2.06
C ILE A 89 -4.41 9.73 0.66
N CYS A 90 -4.13 8.67 -0.10
CA CYS A 90 -4.67 8.50 -1.44
C CYS A 90 -6.21 8.47 -1.42
N ASP A 91 -6.81 7.77 -0.45
CA ASP A 91 -8.27 7.69 -0.32
C ASP A 91 -8.88 9.05 0.02
N GLN A 92 -8.29 9.82 0.93
CA GLN A 92 -8.77 11.15 1.27
C GLN A 92 -8.73 12.09 0.06
N ILE A 93 -7.61 12.10 -0.67
CA ILE A 93 -7.46 12.95 -1.88
C ILE A 93 -8.49 12.55 -2.95
N LYS A 94 -8.72 11.25 -3.16
CA LYS A 94 -9.69 10.74 -4.15
C LYS A 94 -11.14 11.10 -3.81
N VAL A 95 -11.51 11.05 -2.53
CA VAL A 95 -12.91 11.18 -2.07
C VAL A 95 -13.27 12.62 -1.70
N GLU A 96 -12.39 13.29 -0.96
CA GLU A 96 -12.67 14.60 -0.35
C GLU A 96 -12.05 15.76 -1.16
N HIS A 97 -11.09 15.47 -2.07
CA HIS A 97 -10.27 16.47 -2.75
C HIS A 97 -9.53 17.42 -1.80
N GLU A 98 -9.32 16.98 -0.56
CA GLU A 98 -8.57 17.66 0.48
C GLU A 98 -7.53 16.69 1.07
N LEU A 99 -6.53 17.26 1.77
CA LEU A 99 -5.48 16.47 2.41
C LEU A 99 -5.15 17.05 3.79
N ASP A 100 -5.33 16.23 4.82
CA ASP A 100 -4.83 16.50 6.18
C ASP A 100 -3.95 15.34 6.65
N VAL A 101 -2.65 15.44 6.32
CA VAL A 101 -1.65 14.44 6.72
C VAL A 101 -1.56 14.31 8.24
N PHE A 102 -1.73 15.40 8.99
CA PHE A 102 -1.65 15.36 10.46
C PHE A 102 -2.79 14.51 11.02
N HIS A 103 -4.02 14.76 10.56
CA HIS A 103 -5.19 14.02 11.03
C HIS A 103 -5.13 12.55 10.60
N ILE A 104 -4.68 12.26 9.38
CA ILE A 104 -4.47 10.89 8.90
C ILE A 104 -3.45 10.15 9.77
N VAL A 105 -2.26 10.70 9.95
CA VAL A 105 -1.19 10.06 10.74
C VAL A 105 -1.65 9.88 12.19
N ARG A 106 -2.35 10.87 12.76
CA ARG A 106 -2.96 10.75 14.08
C ARG A 106 -3.95 9.59 14.15
N ASN A 107 -4.84 9.45 13.17
CA ASN A 107 -5.84 8.38 13.13
C ASN A 107 -5.20 7.00 12.97
N VAL A 108 -4.22 6.89 12.09
CA VAL A 108 -3.44 5.66 11.88
C VAL A 108 -2.68 5.26 13.15
N ARG A 109 -2.13 6.22 13.91
CA ARG A 109 -1.50 5.94 15.20
C ARG A 109 -2.48 5.50 16.29
N ARG A 110 -3.78 5.73 16.15
CA ARG A 110 -4.79 5.21 17.11
C ARG A 110 -4.93 3.69 17.01
N SER A 111 -4.73 3.10 15.83
CA SER A 111 -4.76 1.65 15.65
C SER A 111 -3.41 1.00 15.99
N HIS A 112 -2.30 1.67 15.66
CA HIS A 112 -0.96 1.21 16.03
C HIS A 112 -0.06 2.40 16.43
N PRO A 113 0.25 2.59 17.72
CA PRO A 113 1.02 3.75 18.19
C PRO A 113 2.43 3.87 17.59
N GLN A 114 2.98 2.77 17.10
CA GLN A 114 4.33 2.69 16.52
C GLN A 114 4.37 3.00 15.01
N PHE A 115 3.26 3.44 14.41
CA PHE A 115 3.24 3.83 13.00
C PHE A 115 3.77 5.26 12.81
N ILE A 116 4.62 5.44 11.78
CA ILE A 116 5.24 6.71 11.37
C ILE A 116 6.00 7.36 12.54
N ILE A 117 7.07 6.76 13.05
CA ILE A 117 7.80 7.33 14.20
C ILE A 117 8.77 8.43 13.73
N ASN A 118 9.36 8.24 12.55
CA ASN A 118 10.46 9.06 12.06
C ASN A 118 9.93 10.30 11.30
N LEU A 119 10.66 11.41 11.41
CA LEU A 119 10.36 12.62 10.64
C LEU A 119 10.45 12.38 9.13
N GLU A 120 11.41 11.56 8.69
CA GLU A 120 11.57 11.18 7.28
C GLU A 120 10.31 10.51 6.72
N GLN A 121 9.69 9.60 7.47
CA GLN A 121 8.44 8.94 7.07
C GLN A 121 7.28 9.93 7.00
N TYR A 122 7.23 10.88 7.93
CA TYR A 122 6.22 11.93 7.92
C TYR A 122 6.40 12.89 6.74
N ALA A 123 7.63 13.28 6.42
CA ALA A 123 7.95 14.08 5.23
C ALA A 123 7.59 13.33 3.94
N PHE A 124 7.93 12.03 3.88
CA PHE A 124 7.59 11.18 2.75
C PHE A 124 6.08 11.09 2.48
N CYS A 125 5.23 11.17 3.52
CA CYS A 125 3.77 11.23 3.31
C CYS A 125 3.36 12.45 2.45
N TYR A 126 4.03 13.60 2.58
CA TYR A 126 3.77 14.76 1.73
C TYR A 126 4.31 14.57 0.32
N ASP A 127 5.52 14.02 0.19
CA ASP A 127 6.11 13.73 -1.13
C ASP A 127 5.25 12.75 -1.92
N LEU A 128 4.72 11.72 -1.24
CA LEU A 128 3.81 10.76 -1.84
C LEU A 128 2.48 11.40 -2.23
N ALA A 129 1.91 12.27 -1.39
CA ALA A 129 0.70 13.00 -1.74
C ALA A 129 0.90 13.87 -2.99
N LEU A 130 2.04 14.57 -3.07
CA LEU A 130 2.39 15.38 -4.23
C LEU A 130 2.57 14.54 -5.50
N SER A 131 3.31 13.42 -5.41
CA SER A 131 3.45 12.47 -6.53
C SER A 131 2.09 11.90 -6.98
N PHE A 132 1.21 11.59 -6.02
CA PHE A 132 -0.14 11.10 -6.32
C PHE A 132 -0.98 12.15 -7.06
N VAL A 133 -0.99 13.40 -6.61
CA VAL A 133 -1.71 14.50 -7.28
C VAL A 133 -1.15 14.75 -8.68
N ASN A 134 0.18 14.83 -8.85
CA ASN A 134 0.79 15.00 -10.17
C ASN A 134 0.42 13.87 -11.14
N THR A 135 0.39 12.65 -10.63
CA THR A 135 -0.05 11.47 -11.38
C THR A 135 -1.54 11.61 -11.76
N PHE A 136 -2.38 12.00 -10.82
CA PHE A 136 -3.83 12.17 -11.01
C PHE A 136 -4.17 13.32 -11.98
N ASP A 137 -3.54 14.48 -11.84
CA ASP A 137 -3.71 15.63 -12.74
C ASP A 137 -3.30 15.29 -14.17
N SER A 138 -2.24 14.49 -14.34
CA SER A 138 -1.85 13.97 -15.65
C SER A 138 -2.94 13.11 -16.29
N TYR A 139 -3.79 12.43 -15.49
CA TYR A 139 -4.95 11.70 -15.99
C TYR A 139 -6.18 12.61 -16.23
N CYS A 140 -6.37 13.66 -15.44
CA CYS A 140 -7.47 14.62 -15.63
C CYS A 140 -7.29 15.53 -16.86
N ASN A 141 -6.06 15.75 -17.32
CA ASN A 141 -5.75 16.57 -18.50
C ASN A 141 -6.02 15.87 -19.85
N PHE A 142 -6.49 14.61 -19.85
CA PHE A 142 -6.93 13.88 -21.06
C PHE A 142 -8.46 13.74 -21.13
N GLN A 143 -9.19 14.78 -20.77
CA GLN A 143 -10.63 14.92 -21.09
C GLN A 143 -10.89 15.82 -22.28
#